data_AF-A0A7Y9Y0S2-F1
#
_entry.id   AF-A0A7Y9Y0S2-F1
#
_cell.length_a   1.000
_cell.length_b   1.000
_cell.length_c   1.000
_cell.angle_alpha   90.00
_cell.angle_beta   90.00
_cell.angle_gamma   90.00
#
_symmetry.space_group_name_H-M   'P 1'
#
loop_
_entity.id
_entity.type
_entity.pdbx_description
1 polymer ?
#
loop_
_entity_poly.entity_id
_entity_poly.type
_entity_poly.pdbx_seq_one_letter_code
_entity_poly.pdbx_strand_id
1 'polypeptide(L)'
;MTTVDPTLNTIRGAASGAAGGLGASWIMEKFQGVAYPAFQFLGAASESDPPAPESAARAATRVLVGTRLDGNYAMPGASFVHYAVGAAAGGVYGALAEGRPEVTRWKGTAFGIVSATVVDQILVPLFGFAKPAWRYSLATHAYGYASHVVFGVATEAIRRRIRNLDRDSEGEARAMHDTVALEDAALPLFLGMANGQRSFTPLAAVSFAAAAADNHPAAETHSLLSSPWTAAALGALAMFEYRVDVKPGIPARIAPPALATRMVAGALSGAAVSRKGHTSMAAALGAGGALVGAFLSYRMRMGMARAVRSDWKVGVTESAMSLAGSALIAAVAGMRQRRFR
;
A
#
# COMPACT_ATOMS: atom_id res chain seq x y z
N MET A 1 -0.64 31.11 16.24
CA MET A 1 -0.54 30.45 14.91
C MET A 1 0.60 29.45 14.98
N THR A 2 0.33 28.20 15.36
CA THR A 2 1.35 27.15 15.37
C THR A 2 1.53 26.64 13.95
N THR A 3 2.70 26.92 13.38
CA THR A 3 3.10 26.47 12.04
C THR A 3 3.30 24.96 12.11
N VAL A 4 2.31 24.18 11.64
CA VAL A 4 2.53 22.76 11.34
C VAL A 4 3.74 22.70 10.41
N ASP A 5 4.71 21.88 10.75
CA ASP A 5 5.90 21.69 9.91
C ASP A 5 5.44 21.37 8.47
N PRO A 6 5.78 22.21 7.48
CA PRO A 6 5.36 22.02 6.09
C PRO A 6 5.80 20.65 5.55
N THR A 7 6.89 20.08 6.06
CA THR A 7 7.35 18.73 5.72
C THR A 7 6.39 17.67 6.27
N LEU A 8 5.95 17.80 7.52
CA LEU A 8 4.97 16.90 8.12
C LEU A 8 3.64 16.93 7.38
N ASN A 9 3.18 18.13 7.02
CA ASN A 9 1.93 18.29 6.30
C ASN A 9 2.00 17.63 4.91
N THR A 10 3.14 17.80 4.23
CA THR A 10 3.43 17.16 2.93
C THR A 10 3.45 15.63 3.05
N ILE A 11 4.06 15.07 4.10
CA ILE A 11 4.10 13.62 4.35
C ILE A 11 2.68 13.07 4.60
N ARG A 12 1.87 13.76 5.41
CA ARG A 12 0.45 13.39 5.63
C ARG A 12 -0.36 13.46 4.35
N GLY A 13 -0.11 14.49 3.53
CA GLY A 13 -0.64 14.60 2.17
C GLY A 13 -0.28 13.40 1.32
N ALA A 14 1.01 13.06 1.25
CA ALA A 14 1.50 11.92 0.48
C ALA A 14 0.92 10.58 0.94
N ALA A 15 0.86 10.37 2.26
CA ALA A 15 0.27 9.19 2.88
C ALA A 15 -1.21 9.02 2.52
N SER A 16 -2.02 10.05 2.77
CA SER A 16 -3.45 10.06 2.44
C SER A 16 -3.70 9.95 0.94
N GLY A 17 -2.84 10.56 0.13
CA GLY A 17 -2.87 10.46 -1.33
C GLY A 17 -2.55 9.06 -1.83
N ALA A 18 -1.56 8.38 -1.26
CA ALA A 18 -1.21 7.01 -1.62
C ALA A 18 -2.32 6.03 -1.26
N ALA A 19 -2.93 6.18 -0.07
CA ALA A 19 -4.12 5.44 0.32
C ALA A 19 -5.29 5.72 -0.64
N GLY A 20 -5.48 6.99 -1.01
CA GLY A 20 -6.46 7.40 -2.02
C GLY A 20 -6.22 6.74 -3.37
N GLY A 21 -4.99 6.73 -3.87
CA GLY A 21 -4.62 6.11 -5.15
C GLY A 21 -4.82 4.60 -5.16
N LEU A 22 -4.54 3.92 -4.05
CA LEU A 22 -4.82 2.49 -3.90
C LEU A 22 -6.33 2.21 -3.98
N GLY A 23 -7.13 2.90 -3.18
CA GLY A 23 -8.59 2.73 -3.19
C GLY A 23 -9.23 3.14 -4.52
N ALA A 24 -8.72 4.20 -5.13
CA ALA A 24 -9.16 4.67 -6.43
C ALA A 24 -8.87 3.69 -7.57
N SER A 25 -7.74 2.98 -7.52
CA SER A 25 -7.42 1.93 -8.50
C SER A 25 -8.47 0.81 -8.48
N TRP A 26 -8.93 0.44 -7.28
CA TRP A 26 -10.02 -0.54 -7.11
C TRP A 26 -11.36 -0.02 -7.63
N ILE A 27 -11.71 1.24 -7.32
CA ILE A 27 -12.94 1.88 -7.81
C ILE A 27 -12.93 1.96 -9.34
N MET A 28 -11.81 2.34 -9.94
CA MET A 28 -11.65 2.38 -11.38
C MET A 28 -11.80 0.99 -12.00
N GLU A 29 -11.23 -0.05 -11.42
CA GLU A 29 -11.40 -1.43 -11.88
C GLU A 29 -12.89 -1.84 -11.92
N LYS A 30 -13.66 -1.46 -10.90
CA LYS A 30 -15.12 -1.69 -10.89
C LYS A 30 -15.86 -0.88 -11.95
N PHE A 31 -15.49 0.39 -12.14
CA PHE A 31 -16.03 1.22 -13.21
C PHE A 31 -15.76 0.58 -14.58
N GLN A 32 -14.53 0.14 -14.80
CA GLN A 32 -14.11 -0.51 -16.04
C GLN A 32 -14.93 -1.78 -16.30
N GLY A 33 -15.15 -2.63 -15.30
CA GLY A 33 -15.99 -3.82 -15.44
C GLY A 33 -17.43 -3.53 -15.90
N VAL A 34 -17.98 -2.36 -15.55
CA VAL A 34 -19.33 -1.94 -15.95
C VAL A 34 -19.33 -1.17 -17.28
N ALA A 35 -18.34 -0.32 -17.50
CA ALA A 35 -18.24 0.54 -18.67
C ALA A 35 -17.74 -0.21 -19.92
N TYR A 36 -16.91 -1.25 -19.73
CA TYR A 36 -16.23 -1.94 -20.81
C TYR A 36 -17.15 -2.47 -21.91
N PRO A 37 -18.31 -3.12 -21.63
CA PRO A 37 -19.22 -3.57 -22.69
C PRO A 37 -19.75 -2.42 -23.57
N ALA A 38 -20.07 -1.28 -22.97
CA ALA A 38 -20.58 -0.12 -23.70
C ALA A 38 -19.50 0.52 -24.57
N PHE A 39 -18.26 0.66 -24.06
CA PHE A 39 -17.15 1.19 -24.85
C PHE A 39 -16.66 0.20 -25.92
N GLN A 40 -16.76 -1.11 -25.69
CA GLN A 40 -16.51 -2.12 -26.71
C GLN A 40 -17.48 -2.00 -27.89
N PHE A 41 -18.77 -1.80 -27.61
CA PHE A 41 -19.77 -1.55 -28.65
C PHE A 41 -19.41 -0.33 -29.51
N LEU A 42 -18.77 0.69 -28.92
CA LEU A 42 -18.28 1.88 -29.59
C LEU A 42 -16.90 1.69 -30.28
N GLY A 43 -16.34 0.48 -30.28
CA GLY A 43 -15.07 0.16 -30.94
C GLY A 43 -13.82 0.42 -30.08
N ALA A 44 -13.93 0.36 -28.75
CA ALA A 44 -12.77 0.34 -27.87
C ALA A 44 -11.98 -0.98 -27.97
N ALA A 45 -10.69 -0.91 -27.65
CA ALA A 45 -9.74 -2.01 -27.56
C ALA A 45 -10.31 -3.25 -26.83
N SER A 46 -10.01 -4.44 -27.37
CA SER A 46 -10.45 -5.73 -26.84
C SER A 46 -9.35 -6.41 -26.00
N GLU A 47 -9.66 -7.56 -25.39
CA GLU A 47 -8.73 -8.29 -24.53
C GLU A 47 -7.45 -8.78 -25.27
N SER A 48 -7.54 -8.99 -26.58
CA SER A 48 -6.43 -9.35 -27.47
C SER A 48 -5.59 -8.14 -27.91
N ASP A 49 -6.11 -6.92 -27.73
CA ASP A 49 -5.41 -5.67 -28.02
C ASP A 49 -5.72 -4.61 -26.94
N PRO A 50 -5.27 -4.83 -25.68
CA PRO A 50 -5.76 -4.06 -24.54
C PRO A 50 -5.29 -2.60 -24.55
N PRO A 51 -5.99 -1.72 -23.82
CA PRO A 51 -5.57 -0.33 -23.60
C PRO A 51 -4.16 -0.23 -23.01
N ALA A 52 -3.53 0.94 -23.17
CA ALA A 52 -2.16 1.19 -22.73
C ALA A 52 -1.86 0.84 -21.25
N PRO A 53 -2.64 1.27 -20.24
CA PRO A 53 -2.32 0.99 -18.83
C PRO A 53 -2.36 -0.51 -18.51
N GLU A 54 -3.26 -1.25 -19.15
CA GLU A 54 -3.33 -2.70 -19.02
C GLU A 54 -2.16 -3.40 -19.73
N SER A 55 -1.77 -2.91 -20.91
CA SER A 55 -0.58 -3.37 -21.62
C SER A 55 0.70 -3.14 -20.80
N ALA A 56 0.80 -1.97 -20.15
CA ALA A 56 1.88 -1.61 -19.23
C ALA A 56 2.00 -2.57 -18.06
N ALA A 57 0.89 -2.81 -17.39
CA ALA A 57 0.79 -3.73 -16.28
C ALA A 57 1.22 -5.15 -16.65
N ARG A 58 0.74 -5.66 -17.80
CA ARG A 58 1.13 -6.98 -18.35
C ARG A 58 2.62 -7.02 -18.75
N ALA A 59 3.18 -5.93 -19.27
CA ALA A 59 4.59 -5.85 -19.68
C ALA A 59 5.54 -5.73 -18.47
N ALA A 60 5.25 -4.86 -17.52
CA ALA A 60 6.02 -4.69 -16.29
C ALA A 60 6.07 -6.00 -15.48
N THR A 61 4.98 -6.76 -15.46
CA THR A 61 4.94 -8.10 -14.85
C THR A 61 5.95 -9.05 -15.52
N ARG A 62 6.02 -9.08 -16.85
CA ARG A 62 6.99 -9.91 -17.59
C ARG A 62 8.43 -9.53 -17.26
N VAL A 63 8.72 -8.24 -17.15
CA VAL A 63 10.06 -7.72 -16.82
C VAL A 63 10.44 -8.04 -15.37
N LEU A 64 9.51 -7.92 -14.43
CA LEU A 64 9.77 -8.11 -13.00
C LEU A 64 9.85 -9.58 -12.59
N VAL A 65 9.11 -10.47 -13.26
CA VAL A 65 9.01 -11.90 -12.88
C VAL A 65 9.96 -12.79 -13.72
N GLY A 66 10.46 -12.31 -14.85
CA GLY A 66 11.53 -12.97 -15.61
C GLY A 66 11.09 -14.19 -16.44
N THR A 67 9.80 -14.53 -16.45
CA THR A 67 9.20 -15.55 -17.34
C THR A 67 7.88 -15.05 -17.92
N ARG A 68 7.45 -15.59 -19.07
CA ARG A 68 6.05 -15.49 -19.50
C ARG A 68 5.24 -16.19 -18.40
N LEU A 69 4.47 -15.42 -17.63
CA LEU A 69 3.54 -16.01 -16.70
C LEU A 69 2.42 -16.65 -17.52
N ASP A 70 2.23 -17.95 -17.35
CA ASP A 70 1.05 -18.65 -17.86
C ASP A 70 -0.20 -17.98 -17.30
N GLY A 71 -1.32 -18.00 -18.03
CA GLY A 71 -2.48 -17.13 -17.83
C GLY A 71 -3.01 -16.98 -16.39
N ASN A 72 -2.78 -17.97 -15.52
CA ASN A 72 -3.15 -17.95 -14.11
C ASN A 72 -2.33 -16.97 -13.24
N TYR A 73 -1.13 -16.57 -13.65
CA TYR A 73 -0.24 -15.69 -12.88
C TYR A 73 -0.01 -14.32 -13.53
N ALA A 74 -0.30 -14.16 -14.83
CA ALA A 74 -0.12 -12.90 -15.56
C ALA A 74 -1.12 -11.81 -15.13
N MET A 75 -2.37 -12.18 -14.91
CA MET A 75 -3.44 -11.27 -14.47
C MET A 75 -3.18 -10.68 -13.07
N PRO A 76 -2.83 -11.48 -12.04
CA PRO A 76 -2.46 -10.95 -10.73
C PRO A 76 -1.26 -10.00 -10.76
N GLY A 77 -0.21 -10.30 -11.54
CA GLY A 77 0.96 -9.41 -11.62
C GLY A 77 0.63 -8.05 -12.27
N ALA A 78 -0.23 -8.05 -13.30
CA ALA A 78 -0.68 -6.84 -13.96
C ALA A 78 -1.50 -5.95 -13.00
N SER A 79 -2.48 -6.54 -12.30
CA SER A 79 -3.24 -5.82 -11.27
C SER A 79 -2.30 -5.22 -10.22
N PHE A 80 -1.26 -5.95 -9.76
CA PHE A 80 -0.30 -5.40 -8.80
C PHE A 80 0.39 -4.12 -9.29
N VAL A 81 0.98 -4.14 -10.50
CA VAL A 81 1.66 -2.96 -11.06
C VAL A 81 0.70 -1.78 -11.15
N HIS A 82 -0.55 -2.06 -11.52
CA HIS A 82 -1.59 -1.07 -11.60
C HIS A 82 -1.88 -0.40 -10.24
N TYR A 83 -2.09 -1.18 -9.18
CA TYR A 83 -2.29 -0.66 -7.81
C TYR A 83 -1.07 0.08 -7.27
N ALA A 84 0.15 -0.40 -7.56
CA ALA A 84 1.39 0.24 -7.11
C ALA A 84 1.62 1.59 -7.79
N VAL A 85 1.39 1.67 -9.11
CA VAL A 85 1.44 2.93 -9.86
C VAL A 85 0.36 3.88 -9.37
N GLY A 86 -0.86 3.39 -9.12
CA GLY A 86 -1.95 4.17 -8.53
C GLY A 86 -1.60 4.74 -7.15
N ALA A 87 -1.00 3.94 -6.27
CA ALA A 87 -0.52 4.39 -4.97
C ALA A 87 0.56 5.47 -5.08
N ALA A 88 1.53 5.28 -5.97
CA ALA A 88 2.61 6.24 -6.19
C ALA A 88 2.08 7.56 -6.76
N ALA A 89 1.24 7.50 -7.79
CA ALA A 89 0.60 8.67 -8.39
C ALA A 89 -0.27 9.42 -7.39
N GLY A 90 -1.08 8.69 -6.61
CA GLY A 90 -1.87 9.26 -5.52
C GLY A 90 -1.01 9.90 -4.44
N GLY A 91 0.13 9.30 -4.08
CA GLY A 91 1.06 9.86 -3.11
C GLY A 91 1.70 11.17 -3.59
N VAL A 92 2.13 11.23 -4.85
CA VAL A 92 2.62 12.48 -5.47
C VAL A 92 1.51 13.54 -5.48
N TYR A 93 0.30 13.18 -5.90
CA TYR A 93 -0.85 14.09 -5.90
C TYR A 93 -1.17 14.60 -4.49
N GLY A 94 -1.15 13.74 -3.49
CA GLY A 94 -1.40 14.11 -2.11
C GLY A 94 -0.32 15.01 -1.50
N ALA A 95 0.95 14.79 -1.83
CA ALA A 95 2.04 15.69 -1.44
C ALA A 95 1.86 17.09 -2.06
N LEU A 96 1.54 17.13 -3.36
CA LEU A 96 1.30 18.39 -4.09
C LEU A 96 0.06 19.13 -3.58
N ALA A 97 -0.99 18.41 -3.20
CA ALA A 97 -2.24 18.97 -2.68
C ALA A 97 -2.05 19.77 -1.39
N GLU A 98 -1.03 19.47 -0.58
CA GLU A 98 -0.74 20.20 0.66
C GLU A 98 0.10 21.46 0.41
N GLY A 99 0.93 21.48 -0.64
CA GLY A 99 1.73 22.64 -1.03
C GLY A 99 1.03 23.60 -1.99
N ARG A 100 0.03 23.13 -2.75
CA ARG A 100 -0.68 23.89 -3.78
C ARG A 100 -2.18 23.55 -3.79
N PRO A 101 -3.02 24.30 -3.06
CA PRO A 101 -4.46 24.04 -2.99
C PRO A 101 -5.15 24.00 -4.37
N GLU A 102 -4.60 24.68 -5.37
CA GLU A 102 -5.07 24.70 -6.76
C GLU A 102 -5.11 23.30 -7.39
N VAL A 103 -4.23 22.39 -6.96
CA VAL A 103 -4.16 21.00 -7.43
C VAL A 103 -5.47 20.26 -7.16
N THR A 104 -6.15 20.58 -6.05
CA THR A 104 -7.41 19.94 -5.65
C THR A 104 -8.66 20.64 -6.16
N ARG A 105 -8.53 21.80 -6.84
CA ARG A 105 -9.65 22.66 -7.26
C ARG A 105 -10.73 21.91 -8.04
N TRP A 106 -10.30 20.97 -8.89
CA TRP A 106 -11.18 20.18 -9.75
C TRP A 106 -11.53 18.81 -9.16
N LYS A 107 -11.43 18.68 -7.84
CA LYS A 107 -11.77 17.46 -7.08
C LYS A 107 -11.14 16.19 -7.67
N GLY A 108 -9.87 16.28 -8.08
CA GLY A 108 -9.13 15.16 -8.67
C GLY A 108 -9.36 14.90 -10.17
N THR A 109 -10.34 15.56 -10.81
CA THR A 109 -10.61 15.38 -12.26
C THR A 109 -9.39 15.72 -13.12
N ALA A 110 -8.77 16.88 -12.87
CA ALA A 110 -7.57 17.31 -13.57
C ALA A 110 -6.40 16.35 -13.36
N PHE A 111 -6.24 15.83 -12.14
CA PHE A 111 -5.24 14.81 -11.83
C PHE A 111 -5.49 13.51 -12.60
N GLY A 112 -6.74 13.08 -12.75
CA GLY A 112 -7.11 11.95 -13.59
C GLY A 112 -6.72 12.15 -15.06
N ILE A 113 -7.09 13.29 -15.65
CA ILE A 113 -6.75 13.62 -17.05
C ILE A 113 -5.23 13.66 -17.26
N VAL A 114 -4.50 14.31 -16.35
CA VAL A 114 -3.04 14.38 -16.40
C VAL A 114 -2.44 12.99 -16.26
N SER A 115 -2.95 12.15 -15.35
CA SER A 115 -2.48 10.77 -15.17
C SER A 115 -2.67 9.95 -16.43
N ALA A 116 -3.85 9.99 -17.07
CA ALA A 116 -4.09 9.34 -18.36
C ALA A 116 -3.11 9.84 -19.43
N THR A 117 -2.91 11.15 -19.53
CA THR A 117 -2.02 11.73 -20.55
C THR A 117 -0.58 11.29 -20.35
N VAL A 118 -0.07 11.45 -19.13
CA VAL A 118 1.33 11.17 -18.80
C VAL A 118 1.60 9.67 -18.82
N VAL A 119 0.76 8.87 -18.17
CA VAL A 119 0.98 7.43 -18.07
C VAL A 119 0.63 6.76 -19.40
N ASP A 120 -0.60 6.90 -19.89
CA ASP A 120 -1.11 6.08 -20.99
C ASP A 120 -0.64 6.55 -22.36
N GLN A 121 -0.53 7.87 -22.56
CA GLN A 121 -0.21 8.43 -23.87
C GLN A 121 1.28 8.63 -24.09
N ILE A 122 2.06 8.81 -23.01
CA ILE A 122 3.49 9.15 -23.08
C ILE A 122 4.35 8.01 -22.52
N LEU A 123 4.31 7.78 -21.21
CA LEU A 123 5.28 6.90 -20.56
C LEU A 123 5.15 5.46 -21.04
N VAL A 124 3.94 4.92 -21.06
CA VAL A 124 3.71 3.52 -21.42
C VAL A 124 4.13 3.22 -22.87
N PRO A 125 3.76 4.03 -23.89
CA PRO A 125 4.27 3.87 -25.25
C PRO A 125 5.78 4.12 -25.36
N LEU A 126 6.31 5.13 -24.66
CA LEU A 126 7.73 5.47 -24.69
C LEU A 126 8.63 4.33 -24.22
N PHE A 127 8.20 3.59 -23.19
CA PHE A 127 8.90 2.40 -22.69
C PHE A 127 8.60 1.13 -23.48
N GLY A 128 7.86 1.22 -24.59
CA GLY A 128 7.56 0.10 -25.47
C GLY A 128 6.56 -0.90 -24.88
N PHE A 129 5.80 -0.50 -23.86
CA PHE A 129 4.84 -1.36 -23.19
C PHE A 129 3.45 -1.32 -23.82
N ALA A 130 3.15 -0.34 -24.66
CA ALA A 130 1.93 -0.25 -25.47
C ALA A 130 2.23 0.28 -26.88
N LYS A 131 1.22 0.24 -27.75
CA LYS A 131 1.32 0.88 -29.08
C LYS A 131 1.39 2.41 -28.91
N PRO A 132 1.94 3.15 -29.88
CA PRO A 132 1.84 4.61 -29.88
C PRO A 132 0.38 5.08 -29.82
N ALA A 133 0.13 6.19 -29.12
CA ALA A 133 -1.22 6.70 -28.84
C ALA A 133 -2.09 6.88 -30.10
N TRP A 134 -1.49 7.23 -31.25
CA TRP A 134 -2.20 7.40 -32.53
C TRP A 134 -2.67 6.10 -33.19
N ARG A 135 -2.35 4.92 -32.63
CA ARG A 135 -2.83 3.62 -33.14
C ARG A 135 -4.09 3.11 -32.46
N TYR A 136 -4.56 3.78 -31.41
CA TYR A 136 -5.78 3.41 -30.70
C TYR A 136 -6.99 4.15 -31.25
N SER A 137 -8.18 3.53 -31.16
CA SER A 137 -9.44 4.16 -31.56
C SER A 137 -9.81 5.32 -30.61
N LEU A 138 -10.65 6.25 -31.09
CA LEU A 138 -11.16 7.34 -30.24
C LEU A 138 -11.93 6.81 -29.03
N ALA A 139 -12.69 5.72 -29.20
CA ALA A 139 -13.40 5.05 -28.11
C ALA A 139 -12.43 4.49 -27.05
N THR A 140 -11.26 3.99 -27.46
CA THR A 140 -10.22 3.52 -26.52
C THR A 140 -9.65 4.67 -25.70
N HIS A 141 -9.37 5.80 -26.34
CA HIS A 141 -8.95 7.01 -25.62
C HIS A 141 -10.04 7.48 -24.67
N ALA A 142 -11.28 7.62 -25.13
CA ALA A 142 -12.40 8.05 -24.30
C ALA A 142 -12.58 7.14 -23.08
N TYR A 143 -12.49 5.82 -23.27
CA TYR A 143 -12.52 4.83 -22.19
C TYR A 143 -11.36 5.00 -21.20
N GLY A 144 -10.13 5.17 -21.69
CA GLY A 144 -8.93 5.38 -20.86
C GLY A 144 -9.02 6.65 -20.02
N TYR A 145 -9.42 7.77 -20.63
CA TYR A 145 -9.61 9.04 -19.92
C TYR A 145 -10.77 8.99 -18.92
N ALA A 146 -11.90 8.38 -19.28
CA ALA A 146 -13.04 8.22 -18.37
C ALA A 146 -12.65 7.41 -17.12
N SER A 147 -11.93 6.30 -17.33
CA SER A 147 -11.40 5.46 -16.23
C SER A 147 -10.50 6.28 -15.30
N HIS A 148 -9.56 7.04 -15.86
CA HIS A 148 -8.63 7.84 -15.05
C HIS A 148 -9.27 9.06 -14.39
N VAL A 149 -10.33 9.64 -14.96
CA VAL A 149 -11.14 10.65 -14.28
C VAL A 149 -11.80 10.06 -13.03
N VAL A 150 -12.37 8.86 -13.13
CA VAL A 150 -12.92 8.13 -11.97
C VAL A 150 -11.82 7.89 -10.93
N PHE A 151 -10.64 7.43 -11.34
CA PHE A 151 -9.48 7.27 -10.46
C PHE A 151 -9.10 8.59 -9.76
N GLY A 152 -9.01 9.70 -10.49
CA GLY A 152 -8.62 10.98 -9.95
C GLY A 152 -9.63 11.51 -8.92
N VAL A 153 -10.92 11.46 -9.24
CA VAL A 153 -12.01 11.87 -8.34
C VAL A 153 -12.05 11.01 -7.08
N ALA A 154 -11.93 9.69 -7.22
CA ALA A 154 -11.88 8.76 -6.10
C ALA A 154 -10.66 9.01 -5.20
N THR A 155 -9.48 9.25 -5.79
CA THR A 155 -8.25 9.54 -5.06
C THR A 155 -8.41 10.78 -4.19
N GLU A 156 -8.95 11.87 -4.75
CA GLU A 156 -9.18 13.10 -4.00
C GLU A 156 -10.25 12.92 -2.92
N ALA A 157 -11.35 12.22 -3.20
CA ALA A 157 -12.40 11.98 -2.23
C ALA A 157 -11.88 11.22 -0.99
N ILE A 158 -11.11 10.14 -1.21
CA ILE A 158 -10.52 9.35 -0.13
C ILE A 158 -9.45 10.14 0.61
N ARG A 159 -8.52 10.79 -0.12
CA ARG A 159 -7.47 11.64 0.48
C ARG A 159 -8.10 12.72 1.37
N ARG A 160 -9.06 13.48 0.85
CA ARG A 160 -9.77 14.53 1.59
C ARG A 160 -10.47 13.96 2.82
N ARG A 161 -11.08 12.78 2.73
CA ARG A 161 -11.72 12.15 3.88
C ARG A 161 -10.70 11.82 4.98
N ILE A 162 -9.58 11.19 4.63
CA ILE A 162 -8.49 10.88 5.57
C ILE A 162 -7.97 12.17 6.22
N ARG A 163 -7.74 13.22 5.43
CA ARG A 163 -7.21 14.49 5.93
C ARG A 163 -8.17 15.25 6.84
N ASN A 164 -9.47 15.12 6.63
CA ASN A 164 -10.45 15.69 7.54
C ASN A 164 -10.45 14.93 8.87
N LEU A 165 -10.42 13.60 8.84
CA LEU A 165 -10.34 12.77 10.05
C LEU A 165 -9.06 13.07 10.87
N ASP A 166 -7.93 13.30 10.20
CA ASP A 166 -6.68 13.72 10.85
C ASP A 166 -6.82 15.08 11.54
N ARG A 167 -7.43 16.06 10.86
CA ARG A 167 -7.62 17.41 11.41
C ARG A 167 -8.54 17.42 12.62
N ASP A 168 -9.60 16.60 12.58
CA ASP A 168 -10.52 16.43 13.70
C ASP A 168 -9.77 15.81 14.90
N SER A 169 -8.92 14.81 14.64
CA SER A 169 -8.07 14.16 15.66
C SER A 169 -6.97 15.09 16.21
N GLU A 170 -6.39 15.95 15.36
CA GLU A 170 -5.40 16.95 15.76
C GLU A 170 -6.02 18.09 16.58
N GLY A 171 -7.29 18.45 16.34
CA GLY A 171 -8.01 19.45 17.13
C GLY A 171 -8.11 19.05 18.59
N GLU A 172 -8.33 17.76 18.86
CA GLU A 172 -8.32 17.18 20.21
C GLU A 172 -6.90 17.02 20.77
N ALA A 173 -5.91 16.66 19.94
CA ALA A 173 -4.52 16.42 20.38
C ALA A 173 -3.71 17.71 20.63
N ARG A 174 -4.01 18.83 19.93
CA ARG A 174 -3.34 20.13 20.10
C ARG A 174 -3.58 20.77 21.48
N ALA A 175 -4.50 20.21 22.27
CA ALA A 175 -4.61 20.55 23.68
C ALA A 175 -3.48 19.97 24.56
N MET A 176 -2.55 19.13 24.03
CA MET A 176 -1.62 18.34 24.86
C MET A 176 -0.16 18.16 24.36
N HIS A 177 0.43 19.11 23.62
CA HIS A 177 1.89 19.27 23.25
C HIS A 177 2.50 18.49 22.03
N ASP A 178 3.62 19.07 21.53
CA ASP A 178 4.12 19.16 20.13
C ASP A 178 5.44 18.38 19.83
N THR A 179 5.75 18.23 18.53
CA THR A 179 6.91 17.63 17.82
C THR A 179 6.95 16.12 17.55
N VAL A 180 7.05 15.78 16.25
CA VAL A 180 7.18 14.44 15.69
C VAL A 180 8.67 14.04 15.69
N ALA A 181 9.05 13.08 16.54
CA ALA A 181 10.41 12.57 16.60
C ALA A 181 10.68 11.57 15.45
N LEU A 182 11.93 11.41 15.01
CA LEU A 182 12.33 10.44 13.95
C LEU A 182 11.82 9.01 14.22
N GLU A 183 11.73 8.65 15.50
CA GLU A 183 11.16 7.40 15.98
C GLU A 183 9.66 7.21 15.66
N ASP A 184 8.86 8.27 15.55
CA ASP A 184 7.45 8.19 15.11
C ASP A 184 7.30 7.77 13.65
N ALA A 185 8.32 8.03 12.83
CA ALA A 185 8.31 7.67 11.43
C ALA A 185 9.02 6.33 11.20
N ALA A 186 10.16 6.11 11.87
CA ALA A 186 10.97 4.92 11.71
C ALA A 186 10.27 3.66 12.25
N LEU A 187 9.63 3.75 13.42
CA LEU A 187 9.05 2.58 14.09
C LEU A 187 7.88 1.97 13.28
N PRO A 188 6.90 2.75 12.79
CA PRO A 188 5.84 2.21 11.94
C PRO A 188 6.38 1.71 10.60
N LEU A 189 7.37 2.39 10.01
CA LEU A 189 7.97 2.00 8.74
C LEU A 189 8.68 0.64 8.81
N PHE A 190 9.55 0.43 9.80
CA PHE A 190 10.27 -0.84 9.96
C PHE A 190 9.34 -1.99 10.35
N LEU A 191 8.35 -1.70 11.19
CA LEU A 191 7.31 -2.66 11.52
C LEU A 191 6.51 -3.05 10.27
N GLY A 192 6.15 -2.06 9.45
CA GLY A 192 5.59 -2.25 8.12
C GLY A 192 6.47 -3.14 7.25
N MET A 193 7.78 -2.88 7.16
CA MET A 193 8.70 -3.75 6.41
C MET A 193 8.67 -5.21 6.87
N ALA A 194 8.55 -5.44 8.18
CA ALA A 194 8.34 -6.78 8.73
C ALA A 194 6.98 -7.36 8.27
N ASN A 195 5.90 -6.56 8.22
CA ASN A 195 4.61 -6.99 7.65
C ASN A 195 4.71 -7.35 6.16
N GLY A 196 5.60 -6.69 5.43
CA GLY A 196 5.95 -7.05 4.06
C GLY A 196 6.54 -8.46 3.93
N GLN A 197 7.28 -8.91 4.93
CA GLN A 197 7.86 -10.26 4.96
C GLN A 197 6.81 -11.32 5.35
N ARG A 198 6.02 -11.03 6.40
CA ARG A 198 4.99 -11.89 6.99
C ARG A 198 3.81 -11.03 7.45
N SER A 199 2.61 -11.34 7.02
CA SER A 199 1.44 -10.48 7.26
C SER A 199 1.04 -10.49 8.74
N PHE A 200 0.95 -11.68 9.34
CA PHE A 200 0.36 -11.85 10.68
C PHE A 200 1.41 -11.88 11.80
N THR A 201 2.64 -12.31 11.53
CA THR A 201 3.70 -12.37 12.57
C THR A 201 3.97 -11.03 13.27
N PRO A 202 4.18 -9.90 12.56
CA PRO A 202 4.44 -8.62 13.22
C PRO A 202 3.19 -8.05 13.89
N LEU A 203 2.02 -8.29 13.30
CA LEU A 203 0.73 -7.86 13.88
C LEU A 203 0.44 -8.61 15.19
N ALA A 204 0.74 -9.92 15.25
CA ALA A 204 0.67 -10.71 16.47
C ALA A 204 1.69 -10.24 17.51
N ALA A 205 2.93 -9.97 17.12
CA ALA A 205 3.96 -9.47 18.04
C ALA A 205 3.55 -8.15 18.70
N VAL A 206 2.97 -7.22 17.94
CA VAL A 206 2.45 -5.95 18.47
C VAL A 206 1.26 -6.18 19.40
N SER A 207 0.35 -7.09 19.05
CA SER A 207 -0.81 -7.44 19.87
C SER A 207 -0.41 -8.11 21.20
N PHE A 208 0.57 -9.03 21.19
CA PHE A 208 1.13 -9.61 22.41
C PHE A 208 1.86 -8.57 23.26
N ALA A 209 2.65 -7.68 22.65
CA ALA A 209 3.32 -6.59 23.36
C ALA A 209 2.31 -5.63 24.01
N ALA A 210 1.21 -5.33 23.31
CA ALA A 210 0.12 -4.50 23.82
C ALA A 210 -0.66 -5.21 24.96
N ALA A 211 -0.97 -6.50 24.83
CA ALA A 211 -1.65 -7.29 25.85
C ALA A 211 -0.80 -7.46 27.13
N ALA A 212 0.53 -7.60 26.98
CA ALA A 212 1.47 -7.70 28.09
C ALA A 212 1.81 -6.36 28.76
N ALA A 213 1.37 -5.23 28.19
CA ALA A 213 1.72 -3.90 28.68
C ALA A 213 0.78 -3.35 29.78
N ASP A 214 -0.34 -4.05 30.07
CA ASP A 214 -1.34 -3.75 31.10
C ASP A 214 -1.62 -2.25 31.38
N ASN A 215 -2.84 -1.83 30.98
CA ASN A 215 -3.58 -0.64 31.39
C ASN A 215 -3.45 0.68 30.56
N HIS A 216 -4.57 0.97 29.89
CA HIS A 216 -5.20 2.24 29.51
C HIS A 216 -5.28 2.65 28.02
N PRO A 217 -6.50 3.06 27.57
CA PRO A 217 -6.83 3.24 26.16
C PRO A 217 -6.43 4.62 25.64
N ALA A 218 -5.87 4.62 24.44
CA ALA A 218 -5.60 5.80 23.64
C ALA A 218 -5.88 5.44 22.19
N ALA A 219 -7.01 5.92 21.66
CA ALA A 219 -7.59 5.63 20.33
C ALA A 219 -8.23 4.23 20.18
N GLU A 220 -9.42 4.19 19.57
CA GLU A 220 -10.31 3.03 19.43
C GLU A 220 -9.64 1.80 18.78
N THR A 221 -8.59 1.99 17.97
CA THR A 221 -7.81 0.92 17.33
C THR A 221 -6.90 0.16 18.30
N HIS A 222 -6.53 0.74 19.45
CA HIS A 222 -5.68 0.07 20.43
C HIS A 222 -6.45 -0.94 21.30
N SER A 223 -7.75 -0.75 21.55
CA SER A 223 -8.51 -1.62 22.46
C SER A 223 -8.74 -3.03 21.90
N LEU A 224 -8.83 -3.15 20.57
CA LEU A 224 -9.00 -4.44 19.91
C LEU A 224 -7.69 -5.25 19.93
N LEU A 225 -6.55 -4.60 19.64
CA LEU A 225 -5.24 -5.26 19.57
C LEU A 225 -4.61 -5.52 20.95
N SER A 226 -5.02 -4.81 22.00
CA SER A 226 -4.59 -5.08 23.39
C SER A 226 -5.33 -6.25 24.04
N SER A 227 -6.38 -6.79 23.38
CA SER A 227 -7.12 -7.93 23.92
C SER A 227 -6.28 -9.22 23.88
N PRO A 228 -6.21 -9.99 24.98
CA PRO A 228 -5.53 -11.29 25.00
C PRO A 228 -6.09 -12.26 23.96
N TRP A 229 -7.39 -12.18 23.66
CA TRP A 229 -8.06 -13.00 22.65
C TRP A 229 -7.65 -12.62 21.24
N THR A 230 -7.49 -11.33 20.96
CA THR A 230 -6.99 -10.86 19.66
C THR A 230 -5.53 -11.28 19.46
N ALA A 231 -4.71 -11.17 20.52
CA ALA A 231 -3.32 -11.64 20.49
C ALA A 231 -3.24 -13.15 20.21
N ALA A 232 -4.09 -13.94 20.88
CA ALA A 232 -4.19 -15.38 20.65
C ALA A 232 -4.64 -15.72 19.22
N ALA A 233 -5.67 -15.03 18.71
CA ALA A 233 -6.17 -15.23 17.35
C ALA A 233 -5.13 -14.86 16.28
N LEU A 234 -4.45 -13.73 16.44
CA LEU A 234 -3.36 -13.30 15.55
C LEU A 234 -2.15 -14.22 15.65
N GLY A 235 -1.82 -14.72 16.84
CA GLY A 235 -0.80 -15.75 17.04
C GLY A 235 -1.13 -17.04 16.30
N ALA A 236 -2.39 -17.48 16.34
CA ALA A 236 -2.86 -18.64 15.58
C ALA A 236 -2.77 -18.40 14.05
N LEU A 237 -3.14 -17.21 13.58
CA LEU A 237 -2.99 -16.83 12.17
C LEU A 237 -1.53 -16.75 11.73
N ALA A 238 -0.62 -16.27 12.59
CA ALA A 238 0.82 -16.28 12.32
C ALA A 238 1.36 -17.71 12.22
N MET A 239 0.97 -18.61 13.12
CA MET A 239 1.32 -20.03 13.03
C MET A 239 0.77 -20.68 11.75
N PHE A 240 -0.46 -20.33 11.36
CA PHE A 240 -1.05 -20.77 10.11
C PHE A 240 -0.28 -20.26 8.89
N GLU A 241 0.19 -19.01 8.91
CA GLU A 241 1.02 -18.42 7.86
C GLU A 241 2.31 -19.24 7.64
N TYR A 242 2.98 -19.70 8.70
CA TYR A 242 4.14 -20.60 8.57
C TYR A 242 3.78 -21.99 8.06
N ARG A 243 2.63 -22.55 8.46
CA ARG A 243 2.17 -23.89 8.00
C ARG A 243 1.79 -23.88 6.51
N VAL A 244 1.19 -22.79 6.05
CA VAL A 244 0.72 -22.64 4.67
C VAL A 244 1.89 -22.35 3.73
N ASP A 245 2.86 -21.51 4.12
CA ASP A 245 3.99 -21.09 3.27
C ASP A 245 4.90 -22.23 2.77
N VAL A 246 4.80 -23.43 3.35
CA VAL A 246 5.56 -24.62 2.94
C VAL A 246 4.81 -25.48 1.90
N LYS A 247 3.55 -25.16 1.60
CA LYS A 247 2.73 -25.94 0.67
C LYS A 247 3.02 -25.57 -0.78
N PRO A 248 3.01 -26.53 -1.72
CA PRO A 248 3.05 -26.25 -3.14
C PRO A 248 1.82 -25.42 -3.56
N GLY A 249 2.01 -24.42 -4.42
CA GLY A 249 0.90 -23.65 -5.01
C GLY A 249 0.44 -22.42 -4.22
N ILE A 250 1.12 -22.05 -3.13
CA ILE A 250 0.84 -20.80 -2.43
C ILE A 250 1.28 -19.61 -3.30
N PRO A 251 0.42 -18.57 -3.47
CA PRO A 251 0.77 -17.39 -4.24
C PRO A 251 2.02 -16.71 -3.70
N ALA A 252 2.82 -16.14 -4.60
CA ALA A 252 4.00 -15.37 -4.20
C ALA A 252 3.64 -14.24 -3.22
N ARG A 253 4.59 -13.85 -2.39
CA ARG A 253 4.40 -12.79 -1.36
C ARG A 253 4.03 -11.42 -1.95
N ILE A 254 4.41 -11.22 -3.20
CA ILE A 254 4.10 -10.05 -4.03
C ILE A 254 2.81 -10.20 -4.84
N ALA A 255 2.12 -11.36 -4.76
CA ALA A 255 0.82 -11.55 -5.41
C ALA A 255 -0.22 -10.62 -4.77
N PRO A 256 -1.17 -10.03 -5.53
CA PRO A 256 -2.06 -8.97 -5.06
C PRO A 256 -2.83 -9.30 -3.77
N PRO A 257 -3.47 -10.48 -3.62
CA PRO A 257 -4.21 -10.78 -2.39
C PRO A 257 -3.27 -10.85 -1.18
N ALA A 258 -2.10 -11.44 -1.38
CA ALA A 258 -1.09 -11.60 -0.36
C ALA A 258 -0.44 -10.26 0.00
N LEU A 259 -0.23 -9.37 -0.97
CA LEU A 259 0.36 -8.05 -0.75
C LEU A 259 -0.65 -7.08 -0.12
N ALA A 260 -1.91 -7.10 -0.54
CA ALA A 260 -2.98 -6.32 0.09
C ALA A 260 -3.10 -6.68 1.58
N THR A 261 -3.08 -7.97 1.90
CA THR A 261 -3.10 -8.45 3.29
C THR A 261 -1.90 -7.92 4.08
N ARG A 262 -0.69 -7.92 3.49
CA ARG A 262 0.52 -7.35 4.11
C ARG A 262 0.44 -5.85 4.34
N MET A 263 -0.11 -5.11 3.38
CA MET A 263 -0.28 -3.66 3.50
C MET A 263 -1.30 -3.29 4.57
N VAL A 264 -2.43 -4.01 4.63
CA VAL A 264 -3.42 -3.86 5.70
C VAL A 264 -2.80 -4.20 7.05
N ALA A 265 -2.10 -5.32 7.15
CA ALA A 265 -1.42 -5.69 8.39
C ALA A 265 -0.33 -4.69 8.80
N GLY A 266 0.42 -4.15 7.84
CA GLY A 266 1.38 -3.07 8.05
C GLY A 266 0.72 -1.79 8.54
N ALA A 267 -0.42 -1.42 7.97
CA ALA A 267 -1.20 -0.26 8.41
C ALA A 267 -1.70 -0.43 9.85
N LEU A 268 -2.25 -1.60 10.19
CA LEU A 268 -2.71 -1.92 11.54
C LEU A 268 -1.56 -1.93 12.54
N SER A 269 -0.43 -2.51 12.17
CA SER A 269 0.77 -2.57 13.03
C SER A 269 1.36 -1.18 13.26
N GLY A 270 1.44 -0.36 12.20
CA GLY A 270 1.89 1.03 12.29
C GLY A 270 0.97 1.90 13.14
N ALA A 271 -0.35 1.79 12.95
CA ALA A 271 -1.34 2.49 13.78
C ALA A 271 -1.19 2.13 15.27
N ALA A 272 -0.99 0.85 15.57
CA ALA A 272 -0.89 0.34 16.94
C ALA A 272 0.37 0.77 17.71
N VAL A 273 1.41 1.27 17.03
CA VAL A 273 2.63 1.80 17.66
C VAL A 273 2.71 3.32 17.59
N SER A 274 1.66 3.98 17.10
CA SER A 274 1.59 5.42 16.93
C SER A 274 1.41 6.16 18.27
N ARG A 275 1.93 7.40 18.33
CA ARG A 275 1.54 8.35 19.39
C ARG A 275 0.16 8.93 19.09
N LYS A 276 -0.58 9.35 20.15
CA LYS A 276 -1.86 10.07 20.01
C LYS A 276 -1.71 11.22 19.00
N GLY A 277 -2.58 11.26 18.00
CA GLY A 277 -2.56 12.27 16.94
C GLY A 277 -1.72 11.93 15.69
N HIS A 278 -0.93 10.85 15.68
CA HIS A 278 -0.06 10.44 14.56
C HIS A 278 -0.48 9.13 13.89
N THR A 279 -1.67 8.61 14.20
CA THR A 279 -2.12 7.27 13.81
C THR A 279 -2.21 7.04 12.31
N SER A 280 -2.71 8.01 11.54
CA SER A 280 -2.82 7.92 10.08
C SER A 280 -1.45 7.93 9.38
N MET A 281 -0.53 8.79 9.82
CA MET A 281 0.85 8.83 9.34
C MET A 281 1.54 7.50 9.62
N ALA A 282 1.41 6.98 10.84
CA ALA A 282 2.00 5.72 11.24
C ALA A 282 1.40 4.54 10.46
N ALA A 283 0.09 4.53 10.23
CA ALA A 283 -0.58 3.52 9.39
C ALA A 283 -0.08 3.56 7.94
N ALA A 284 0.08 4.75 7.36
CA ALA A 284 0.58 4.88 6.00
C ALA A 284 2.05 4.48 5.87
N LEU A 285 2.88 4.86 6.84
CA LEU A 285 4.28 4.41 6.91
C LEU A 285 4.37 2.90 7.11
N GLY A 286 3.47 2.30 7.89
CA GLY A 286 3.33 0.85 8.03
C GLY A 286 2.93 0.16 6.73
N ALA A 287 1.94 0.69 6.01
CA ALA A 287 1.53 0.15 4.70
C ALA A 287 2.64 0.29 3.64
N GLY A 288 3.30 1.45 3.58
CA GLY A 288 4.43 1.72 2.69
C GLY A 288 5.65 0.87 3.03
N GLY A 289 5.94 0.68 4.32
CA GLY A 289 6.93 -0.26 4.80
C GLY A 289 6.64 -1.67 4.32
N ALA A 290 5.38 -2.12 4.42
CA ALA A 290 4.98 -3.46 3.98
C ALA A 290 5.18 -3.68 2.48
N LEU A 291 4.91 -2.67 1.66
CA LEU A 291 5.26 -2.70 0.25
C LEU A 291 6.77 -2.88 0.05
N VAL A 292 7.59 -2.03 0.67
CA VAL A 292 9.06 -2.10 0.51
C VAL A 292 9.61 -3.44 1.00
N GLY A 293 9.16 -3.90 2.17
CA GLY A 293 9.58 -5.17 2.77
C GLY A 293 9.21 -6.40 1.94
N ALA A 294 8.01 -6.41 1.32
CA ALA A 294 7.58 -7.50 0.45
C ALA A 294 8.44 -7.62 -0.81
N PHE A 295 8.78 -6.49 -1.44
CA PHE A 295 9.63 -6.47 -2.64
C PHE A 295 11.09 -6.79 -2.35
N LEU A 296 11.64 -6.22 -1.27
CA LEU A 296 13.01 -6.46 -0.87
C LEU A 296 13.23 -7.93 -0.51
N SER A 297 12.34 -8.51 0.31
CA SER A 297 12.42 -9.92 0.70
C SER A 297 12.26 -10.87 -0.47
N TYR A 298 11.32 -10.61 -1.38
CA TYR A 298 11.17 -11.40 -2.60
C TYR A 298 12.44 -11.41 -3.45
N ARG A 299 13.05 -10.24 -3.68
CA ARG A 299 14.30 -10.14 -4.46
C ARG A 299 15.47 -10.85 -3.77
N MET A 300 15.63 -10.66 -2.46
CA MET A 300 16.68 -11.32 -1.69
C MET A 300 16.52 -12.85 -1.71
N ARG A 301 15.30 -13.36 -1.54
CA ARG A 301 15.01 -14.79 -1.61
C ARG A 301 15.33 -15.37 -2.99
N MET A 302 14.90 -14.71 -4.07
CA MET A 302 15.18 -15.17 -5.43
C MET A 302 16.69 -15.15 -5.75
N GLY A 303 17.44 -14.19 -5.22
CA GLY A 303 18.90 -14.14 -5.37
C GLY A 303 19.61 -15.25 -4.58
N MET A 304 19.26 -15.40 -3.30
CA MET A 304 19.88 -16.39 -2.41
C MET A 304 19.49 -17.83 -2.75
N ALA A 305 18.24 -18.09 -3.17
CA ALA A 305 17.80 -19.42 -3.56
C ALA A 305 18.57 -19.94 -4.78
N ARG A 306 18.95 -19.06 -5.71
CA ARG A 306 19.83 -19.39 -6.85
C ARG A 306 21.26 -19.67 -6.40
N ALA A 307 21.80 -18.89 -5.48
CA ALA A 307 23.16 -19.06 -4.98
C ALA A 307 23.33 -20.32 -4.09
N VAL A 308 22.35 -20.59 -3.22
CA VAL A 308 22.37 -21.70 -2.24
C VAL A 308 21.80 -23.00 -2.85
N ARG A 309 21.16 -22.94 -4.03
CA ARG A 309 20.47 -24.04 -4.72
C ARG A 309 19.44 -24.78 -3.84
N SER A 310 18.90 -24.09 -2.82
CA SER A 310 17.98 -24.68 -1.86
C SER A 310 17.02 -23.62 -1.33
N ASP A 311 15.78 -23.61 -1.86
CA ASP A 311 14.74 -22.66 -1.45
C ASP A 311 14.28 -22.88 0.01
N TRP A 312 14.28 -24.13 0.48
CA TRP A 312 13.84 -24.46 1.84
C TRP A 312 14.75 -23.85 2.91
N LYS A 313 16.08 -23.93 2.74
CA LYS A 313 17.06 -23.39 3.70
C LYS A 313 16.95 -21.86 3.81
N VAL A 314 16.86 -21.20 2.65
CA VAL A 314 16.69 -19.74 2.57
C VAL A 314 15.37 -19.32 3.21
N GLY A 315 14.28 -20.05 2.95
CA GLY A 315 12.97 -19.76 3.54
C GLY A 315 12.90 -19.93 5.06
N VAL A 316 13.64 -20.88 5.64
CA VAL A 316 13.74 -21.05 7.11
C VAL A 316 14.53 -19.91 7.75
N THR A 317 15.67 -19.53 7.18
CA THR A 317 16.46 -18.39 7.66
C THR A 317 15.68 -17.09 7.60
N GLU A 318 14.97 -16.84 6.50
CA GLU A 318 14.09 -15.68 6.32
C GLU A 318 12.96 -15.66 7.37
N SER A 319 12.38 -16.82 7.65
CA SER A 319 11.31 -16.98 8.65
C SER A 319 11.79 -16.70 10.07
N ALA A 320 13.00 -17.13 10.41
CA ALA A 320 13.63 -16.85 11.71
C ALA A 320 13.97 -15.37 11.87
N MET A 321 14.52 -14.73 10.83
CA MET A 321 14.83 -13.30 10.83
C MET A 321 13.57 -12.44 10.96
N SER A 322 12.49 -12.80 10.26
CA SER A 322 11.22 -12.08 10.33
C SER A 322 10.60 -12.18 11.73
N LEU A 323 10.63 -13.35 12.36
CA LEU A 323 10.14 -13.53 13.72
C LEU A 323 10.97 -12.72 14.75
N ALA A 324 12.30 -12.82 14.67
CA ALA A 324 13.21 -12.10 15.57
C ALA A 324 13.11 -10.58 15.40
N GLY A 325 13.08 -10.08 14.17
CA GLY A 325 12.94 -8.66 13.87
C GLY A 325 11.58 -8.10 14.33
N SER A 326 10.50 -8.84 14.11
CA SER A 326 9.16 -8.46 14.56
C SER A 326 9.08 -8.37 16.09
N ALA A 327 9.63 -9.36 16.80
CA ALA A 327 9.66 -9.37 18.25
C ALA A 327 10.50 -8.22 18.82
N LEU A 328 11.67 -7.93 18.21
CA LEU A 328 12.54 -6.84 18.63
C LEU A 328 11.88 -5.47 18.44
N ILE A 329 11.29 -5.21 17.28
CA ILE A 329 10.62 -3.94 16.98
C ILE A 329 9.40 -3.75 17.89
N ALA A 330 8.60 -4.81 18.13
CA ALA A 330 7.47 -4.76 19.05
C ALA A 330 7.91 -4.53 20.51
N ALA A 331 9.02 -5.14 20.94
CA ALA A 331 9.59 -4.91 22.28
C ALA A 331 10.06 -3.45 22.44
N VAL A 332 10.74 -2.89 21.43
CA VAL A 332 11.14 -1.48 21.41
C VAL A 332 9.91 -0.55 21.46
N ALA A 333 8.86 -0.87 20.71
CA ALA A 333 7.59 -0.15 20.75
C ALA A 333 6.95 -0.17 22.14
N GLY A 334 6.92 -1.34 22.79
CA GLY A 334 6.39 -1.50 24.15
C GLY A 334 7.20 -0.73 25.21
N MET A 335 8.54 -0.77 25.13
CA MET A 335 9.40 0.01 26.02
C MET A 335 9.20 1.53 25.84
N ARG A 336 9.00 1.98 24.60
CA ARG A 336 8.73 3.39 24.27
C ARG A 336 7.41 3.87 24.90
N GLN A 337 6.34 3.09 24.76
CA GLN A 337 5.04 3.44 25.36
C GLN A 337 5.10 3.57 26.89
N ARG A 338 6.01 2.85 27.56
CA ARG A 338 6.24 2.98 29.00
C ARG A 338 7.02 4.23 29.41
N ARG A 339 7.88 4.78 28.52
CA ARG A 339 8.71 5.97 28.80
C ARG A 339 7.97 7.31 28.67
N PHE A 340 6.89 7.35 27.89
CA PHE A 340 6.05 8.53 27.69
C PHE A 340 4.75 8.48 28.50
N ARG A 341 4.69 7.60 29.51
CA ARG A 341 3.77 7.71 30.66
C ARG A 341 4.32 8.75 31.63
#